data_AF-A0ABC9T8X5-F1
#
_entry.id   AF-A0ABC9T8X5-F1
#
_cell.length_a   1.000
_cell.length_b   1.000
_cell.length_c   1.000
_cell.angle_alpha   90.00
_cell.angle_beta   90.00
_cell.angle_gamma   90.00
#
_symmetry.space_group_name_H-M   'P 1'
#
loop_
_entity.id
_entity.type
_entity.pdbx_description
1 polymer ?
#
loop_
_entity_poly.entity_id
_entity_poly.type
_entity_poly.pdbx_seq_one_letter_code
_entity_poly.pdbx_strand_id
1 'polypeptide(L)' 'MGTLLTAQNIFGVIFIVIALVQFYFARNYARTIKQQGTTGPQTFAPMTTWLNYVSSIIFLVVGLSLIFGSLSH' A
#
# COMPACT_ATOMS: atom_id res chain seq x y z
N MET A 1 -0.68 -15.10 27.93
CA MET A 1 -0.65 -13.74 27.34
C MET A 1 0.78 -13.43 26.95
N GLY A 2 1.03 -13.13 25.68
CA GLY A 2 2.39 -12.99 25.10
C GLY A 2 2.57 -14.09 24.06
N THR A 3 2.59 -13.77 22.76
CA THR A 3 3.53 -12.86 22.10
C THR A 3 2.85 -12.07 20.97
N LEU A 4 2.52 -10.80 21.20
CA LEU A 4 2.13 -9.89 20.09
C LEU A 4 3.32 -9.59 19.15
N LEU A 5 4.55 -9.84 19.60
CA LEU A 5 5.82 -9.63 18.89
C LEU A 5 6.33 -10.93 18.25
N THR A 6 5.51 -11.60 17.44
CA THR A 6 6.05 -12.59 16.50
C THR A 6 6.62 -11.86 15.29
N ALA A 7 7.67 -12.41 14.66
CA ALA A 7 8.23 -11.82 13.44
C ALA A 7 7.13 -11.61 12.37
N GLN A 8 6.17 -12.54 12.31
CA GLN A 8 5.01 -12.48 11.43
C GLN A 8 4.12 -11.24 11.68
N ASN A 9 3.82 -10.92 12.94
CA ASN A 9 3.03 -9.73 13.28
C ASN A 9 3.80 -8.43 12.96
N ILE A 10 5.11 -8.42 13.18
CA ILE A 10 5.97 -7.28 12.84
C ILE A 10 5.96 -7.04 11.33
N PHE A 11 6.15 -8.10 10.53
CA PHE A 11 6.06 -7.99 9.07
C PHE A 11 4.66 -7.57 8.61
N GLY A 12 3.60 -8.11 9.23
CA GLY A 12 2.22 -7.72 8.93
C GLY A 12 1.97 -6.22 9.15
N VAL A 13 2.42 -5.67 10.27
CA VAL A 13 2.32 -4.23 10.56
C VAL A 13 3.15 -3.42 9.55
N ILE A 14 4.36 -3.86 9.20
CA ILE A 14 5.20 -3.20 8.18
C ILE A 14 4.48 -3.16 6.83
N PHE A 15 3.89 -4.27 6.39
CA PHE A 15 3.14 -4.32 5.13
C PHE A 15 1.92 -3.39 5.12
N ILE A 16 1.21 -3.28 6.25
CA ILE A 16 0.09 -2.33 6.40
C ILE A 16 0.59 -0.88 6.32
N VAL A 17 1.69 -0.55 6.99
CA VAL A 17 2.28 0.80 6.93
C VAL A 17 2.71 1.13 5.50
N ILE A 18 3.38 0.20 4.81
CA ILE A 18 3.76 0.36 3.39
C ILE A 18 2.52 0.56 2.52
N ALA A 19 1.45 -0.21 2.73
CA ALA A 19 0.21 -0.06 1.99
C ALA A 19 -0.40 1.35 2.15
N LEU A 20 -0.45 1.86 3.38
CA LEU A 20 -0.95 3.21 3.68
C LEU A 20 -0.09 4.30 3.03
N VAL A 21 1.24 4.15 3.09
CA VAL A 21 2.18 5.08 2.45
C VAL A 21 1.98 5.07 0.94
N GLN A 22 1.89 3.89 0.31
CA GLN A 22 1.62 3.80 -1.13
C GLN A 22 0.28 4.43 -1.52
N PHE A 23 -0.76 4.25 -0.70
CA PHE A 23 -2.06 4.87 -0.94
C PHE A 23 -1.97 6.40 -0.87
N TYR A 24 -1.21 6.93 0.10
CA TYR A 24 -0.96 8.37 0.22
C TYR A 24 -0.22 8.91 -1.02
N PHE A 25 0.85 8.24 -1.46
CA PHE A 25 1.59 8.64 -2.66
C PHE A 25 0.72 8.56 -3.92
N ALA A 26 -0.07 7.50 -4.10
CA ALA A 26 -0.98 7.35 -5.23
C ALA A 26 -2.01 8.48 -5.28
N ARG A 27 -2.59 8.84 -4.12
CA ARG A 27 -3.54 9.95 -4.00
C ARG A 27 -2.89 11.30 -4.28
N ASN A 28 -1.69 11.53 -3.75
CA ASN A 28 -0.99 12.80 -3.93
C ASN A 28 -0.55 12.96 -5.39
N TYR A 29 -0.03 11.90 -6.00
CA TYR A 29 0.35 11.86 -7.41
C TYR A 29 -0.86 12.09 -8.34
N ALA A 30 -2.00 11.45 -8.06
CA ALA A 30 -3.25 11.70 -8.77
C ALA A 30 -3.72 13.17 -8.65
N ARG A 31 -3.55 13.79 -7.47
CA ARG A 31 -3.86 15.21 -7.27
C ARG A 31 -2.93 16.11 -8.07
N THR A 32 -1.63 15.84 -8.06
CA THR A 32 -0.63 16.61 -8.83
C THR A 32 -0.94 16.55 -10.33
N ILE A 33 -1.25 15.37 -10.88
CA ILE A 33 -1.65 15.23 -12.29
C ILE A 33 -2.89 16.07 -12.61
N LYS A 34 -3.90 16.04 -11.72
CA LYS A 34 -5.13 16.83 -11.90
C LYS A 34 -4.91 18.34 -11.82
N GLN A 35 -3.92 18.80 -11.05
CA GLN A 35 -3.66 20.22 -10.82
C GLN A 35 -2.71 20.85 -11.84
N GLN A 36 -1.67 20.12 -12.28
CA GLN A 36 -0.63 20.69 -13.16
C GLN A 36 -0.94 20.52 -14.65
N GLY A 37 -1.98 19.76 -15.01
CA GLY A 37 -2.23 19.39 -16.40
C GLY A 37 -1.08 18.55 -16.98
N THR A 38 -1.29 17.94 -18.13
CA THR A 38 -0.34 17.00 -18.76
C THR A 38 0.87 17.70 -19.39
N THR A 39 1.66 18.45 -18.61
CA THR A 39 2.81 19.25 -19.07
C THR A 39 4.13 18.47 -19.09
N GLY A 40 4.09 17.14 -19.19
CA GLY A 40 5.28 16.27 -19.30
C GLY A 40 4.97 14.92 -19.97
N PRO A 41 5.91 13.96 -20.05
CA PRO A 41 5.71 12.64 -20.66
C PRO A 41 4.78 11.76 -19.79
N GLN A 42 3.48 12.10 -19.79
CA GLN A 42 2.48 11.62 -18.82
C GLN A 42 1.68 10.42 -19.34
N THR A 43 2.01 9.86 -20.51
CA THR A 43 1.28 8.71 -21.11
C THR A 43 1.21 7.51 -20.15
N PHE A 44 2.20 7.36 -19.26
CA PHE A 44 2.25 6.27 -18.28
C PHE A 44 1.80 6.69 -16.86
N ALA A 45 1.53 7.97 -16.60
CA ALA A 45 1.23 8.45 -15.26
C ALA A 45 -0.09 7.92 -14.66
N PRO A 46 -1.20 7.79 -15.43
CA PRO A 46 -2.40 7.11 -14.95
C PRO A 46 -2.14 5.64 -14.64
N MET A 47 -1.32 4.97 -15.45
CA MET A 47 -0.96 3.56 -15.26
C MET A 47 -0.10 3.36 -14.01
N THR A 48 0.89 4.22 -13.76
CA THR A 48 1.68 4.20 -12.52
C THR A 48 0.83 4.48 -11.29
N THR A 49 -0.15 5.38 -11.40
CA THR A 49 -1.11 5.64 -10.32
C THR A 49 -1.96 4.40 -10.03
N TRP A 50 -2.49 3.77 -11.07
CA TRP A 50 -3.29 2.55 -10.96
C TRP A 50 -2.50 1.39 -10.35
N LEU A 51 -1.27 1.16 -10.84
CA LEU A 51 -0.40 0.12 -10.31
C LEU A 51 -0.10 0.34 -8.82
N ASN A 52 0.12 1.59 -8.38
CA ASN A 52 0.31 1.91 -6.96
C ASN A 52 -0.93 1.62 -6.10
N TYR A 53 -2.15 1.84 -6.62
CA TYR A 53 -3.36 1.44 -5.91
C TYR A 53 -3.48 -0.08 -5.80
N VAL A 54 -3.21 -0.80 -6.88
CA VAL A 54 -3.25 -2.28 -6.90
C VAL A 54 -2.22 -2.86 -5.93
N SER A 55 -0.97 -2.39 -5.95
CA SER A 55 0.06 -2.84 -5.02
C SER A 55 -0.25 -2.49 -3.57
N SER A 56 -0.81 -1.30 -3.30
CA SER A 56 -1.28 -0.93 -1.96
C SER A 56 -2.33 -1.90 -1.43
N ILE A 57 -3.33 -2.28 -2.24
CA ILE A 57 -4.35 -3.27 -1.86
C ILE A 57 -3.71 -4.63 -1.58
N ILE A 58 -2.79 -5.10 -2.44
CA ILE A 58 -2.09 -6.37 -2.25
C ILE A 58 -1.31 -6.37 -0.94
N PHE A 59 -0.54 -5.33 -0.66
CA PHE A 59 0.22 -5.23 0.59
C PHE A 59 -0.69 -5.15 1.81
N LEU A 60 -1.85 -4.51 1.70
CA LEU A 60 -2.83 -4.45 2.78
C LEU A 60 -3.42 -5.84 3.06
N VAL A 61 -3.81 -6.57 2.01
CA VAL A 61 -4.33 -7.94 2.15
C VAL A 61 -3.27 -8.88 2.72
N VAL A 62 -2.02 -8.82 2.23
CA VAL A 62 -0.91 -9.62 2.76
C VAL A 62 -0.63 -9.27 4.22
N GLY A 63 -0.57 -7.98 4.56
CA GLY A 63 -0.34 -7.52 5.92
C GLY A 63 -1.43 -7.98 6.90
N LEU A 64 -2.70 -7.89 6.50
CA LEU A 64 -3.82 -8.41 7.28
C LEU A 64 -3.76 -9.93 7.42
N SER A 65 -3.48 -10.67 6.34
CA SER A 65 -3.35 -12.13 6.38
C SER A 65 -2.22 -12.61 7.28
N LEU A 66 -1.11 -11.86 7.37
CA LEU A 66 -0.02 -12.17 8.30
C LEU A 66 -0.45 -11.99 9.76
N ILE A 67 -1.23 -10.95 10.06
CA ILE A 67 -1.71 -10.68 11.42
C ILE A 67 -2.82 -11.67 11.81
N PHE A 68 -3.85 -11.82 10.98
CA PHE A 68 -5.04 -12.63 11.28
C PHE A 68 -4.88 -14.12 10.95
N GLY A 69 -4.04 -14.48 9.98
CA GLY A 69 -3.70 -15.88 9.70
C GLY A 69 -2.90 -16.54 10.81
N SER A 70 -2.28 -15.76 11.71
CA SER A 70 -1.69 -16.28 12.94
C SER A 70 -2.71 -16.66 14.01
N LEU A 71 -3.96 -16.17 13.91
CA LEU A 71 -5.04 -16.53 14.85
C LEU A 71 -5.74 -17.85 14.49
N SER A 72 -5.52 -18.40 13.30
CA SER A 72 -6.20 -19.61 12.83
C SER A 72 -5.43 -20.92 13.04
N HIS A 73 -4.28 -20.88 13.72
CA HIS A 73 -3.46 -22.06 14.05
C HIS A 73 -3.10 -22.10 15.54
#